data_AF-A0A673KXK7-F1
#
_entry.id   AF-A0A673KXK7-F1
#
_cell.length_a   1.000
_cell.length_b   1.000
_cell.length_c   1.000
_cell.angle_alpha   90.00
_cell.angle_beta   90.00
_cell.angle_gamma   90.00
#
_symmetry.space_group_name_H-M   'P 1'
#
loop_
_entity.id
_entity.type
_entity.pdbx_description
1 polymer ?
#
loop_
_entity_poly.entity_id
_entity_poly.type
_entity_poly.pdbx_seq_one_letter_code
_entity_poly.pdbx_strand_id
1 'polypeptide(L)'
;MKIFCKFPTHDNDAKHTTKKVGDFLKQKSIKVLNWPPQSPDLNPNEHLWEVMERRRLDDVPKNQQELKNLLQRVCENIEVQVYMNLVDSMPRRLQAVIEAKAMLTLVRFRFKTVF
;
A
#
# COMPACT_ATOMS: atom_id res chain seq x y z
N MET A 1 -9.98 6.06 -8.48
CA MET A 1 -10.08 4.59 -8.27
C MET A 1 -9.41 3.70 -9.34
N LYS A 2 -8.69 4.23 -10.35
CA LYS A 2 -8.00 3.41 -11.39
C LYS A 2 -6.53 3.09 -11.08
N ILE A 3 -5.96 3.68 -10.03
CA ILE A 3 -4.53 3.60 -9.70
C ILE A 3 -4.20 2.33 -8.88
N PHE A 4 -5.13 1.88 -8.01
CA PHE A 4 -4.96 0.71 -7.16
C PHE A 4 -4.78 -0.63 -7.89
N CYS A 5 -5.06 -0.71 -9.20
CA CYS A 5 -5.09 -1.97 -9.95
C CYS A 5 -3.88 -2.21 -10.86
N LYS A 6 -2.86 -1.35 -10.87
CA LYS A 6 -1.72 -1.50 -11.80
C LYS A 6 -0.56 -2.35 -11.28
N PHE A 7 -0.50 -2.62 -9.98
CA PHE A 7 0.46 -3.57 -9.40
C PHE A 7 -0.28 -4.66 -8.61
N PRO A 8 -0.22 -5.94 -9.04
CA PRO A 8 -0.84 -7.05 -8.33
C PRO A 8 0.01 -7.47 -7.12
N THR A 9 0.17 -6.56 -6.17
CA THR A 9 0.76 -6.81 -4.86
C THR A 9 -0.36 -6.82 -3.84
N HIS A 10 -0.61 -7.98 -3.23
CA HIS A 10 -1.46 -8.11 -2.06
C HIS A 10 -0.69 -8.86 -0.98
N ASP A 11 -1.06 -8.67 0.29
CA ASP A 11 -0.49 -9.43 1.38
C ASP A 11 -0.94 -10.91 1.33
N ASN A 12 -0.27 -11.76 2.10
CA ASN A 12 -0.58 -13.19 2.17
C ASN A 12 -1.70 -13.47 3.20
N ASP A 13 -2.67 -12.56 3.39
CA ASP A 13 -3.85 -12.87 4.19
C ASP A 13 -4.57 -14.09 3.59
N ALA A 14 -5.03 -14.99 4.44
CA ALA A 14 -5.70 -16.24 4.05
C ALA A 14 -6.86 -16.00 3.06
N LYS A 15 -7.53 -14.84 3.12
CA LYS A 15 -8.60 -14.47 2.18
C LYS A 15 -8.09 -14.31 0.75
N HIS A 16 -6.87 -13.80 0.58
CA HIS A 16 -6.22 -13.59 -0.72
C HIS A 16 -5.59 -14.87 -1.29
N THR A 17 -5.39 -15.90 -0.46
CA THR A 17 -4.85 -17.20 -0.89
C THR A 17 -5.92 -18.27 -1.10
N THR A 18 -7.21 -17.93 -0.97
CA THR A 18 -8.30 -18.89 -1.21
C THR A 18 -8.34 -19.38 -2.66
N LYS A 19 -8.83 -20.60 -2.88
CA LYS A 19 -8.97 -21.19 -4.22
C LYS A 19 -9.75 -20.28 -5.17
N LYS A 20 -10.85 -19.69 -4.69
CA LYS A 20 -11.70 -18.78 -5.48
C LYS A 20 -10.92 -17.55 -5.97
N VAL A 21 -10.08 -16.96 -5.12
CA VAL A 21 -9.22 -15.83 -5.50
C VAL A 21 -8.13 -16.30 -6.47
N GLY A 22 -7.51 -17.45 -6.22
CA GLY A 22 -6.53 -18.03 -7.14
C GLY A 22 -7.08 -18.30 -8.55
N ASP A 23 -8.29 -18.83 -8.65
CA ASP A 23 -8.95 -19.09 -9.94
C ASP A 23 -9.29 -17.79 -10.67
N PHE A 24 -9.74 -16.76 -9.95
CA PHE A 24 -9.99 -15.42 -10.51
C PHE A 24 -8.70 -14.78 -11.05
N LEU A 25 -7.61 -14.83 -10.29
CA LEU A 25 -6.31 -14.27 -10.71
C LEU A 25 -5.79 -14.97 -11.97
N LYS A 26 -5.92 -16.30 -12.05
CA LYS A 26 -5.60 -17.07 -13.26
C LYS A 26 -6.46 -16.66 -14.45
N GLN A 27 -7.77 -16.56 -14.27
CA GLN A 27 -8.70 -16.14 -15.33
C GLN A 27 -8.36 -14.74 -15.87
N LYS A 28 -7.96 -13.82 -14.99
CA LYS A 28 -7.57 -12.46 -15.37
C LYS A 28 -6.11 -12.35 -15.83
N SER A 29 -5.36 -13.45 -15.88
CA SER A 29 -3.93 -13.48 -16.21
C SER A 29 -3.09 -12.52 -15.35
N ILE A 30 -3.50 -12.34 -14.09
CA ILE A 30 -2.82 -11.47 -13.13
C ILE A 30 -1.71 -12.28 -12.45
N LYS A 31 -0.45 -11.87 -12.66
CA LYS A 31 0.71 -12.45 -11.96
C LYS A 31 0.91 -11.73 -10.64
N VAL A 32 0.60 -12.39 -9.53
CA VAL A 32 0.83 -11.86 -8.19
C VAL A 32 2.30 -12.03 -7.80
N LEU A 33 2.90 -10.99 -7.23
CA LEU A 33 4.26 -11.05 -6.70
C LEU A 33 4.29 -11.86 -5.39
N ASN A 34 5.30 -12.70 -5.20
CA ASN A 34 5.48 -13.41 -3.93
C ASN A 34 5.87 -12.41 -2.83
N TRP A 35 5.00 -12.25 -1.83
CA TRP A 35 5.18 -11.26 -0.77
C TRP A 35 5.71 -11.91 0.51
N PRO A 36 6.74 -11.35 1.19
CA PRO A 36 7.15 -11.85 2.48
C PRO A 36 6.08 -11.55 3.56
N PRO A 37 5.82 -12.49 4.49
CA PRO A 37 4.90 -12.24 5.58
C PRO A 37 5.37 -11.06 6.45
N GLN A 38 4.42 -10.38 7.10
CA GLN A 38 4.68 -9.29 8.05
C GLN A 38 5.53 -8.13 7.49
N SER A 39 5.44 -7.86 6.18
CA SER A 39 6.23 -6.80 5.52
C SER A 39 5.34 -5.65 5.02
N PRO A 40 4.70 -4.86 5.92
CA PRO A 40 3.89 -3.73 5.53
C PRO A 40 4.73 -2.60 4.90
N ASP A 41 6.00 -2.47 5.31
CA ASP A 41 6.94 -1.46 4.78
C ASP A 41 7.18 -1.60 3.27
N LEU A 42 6.95 -2.79 2.73
CA LEU A 42 7.09 -3.02 1.30
C LEU A 42 5.80 -2.65 0.56
N ASN A 43 4.62 -2.57 1.18
CA ASN A 43 3.34 -2.54 0.49
C ASN A 43 2.99 -1.09 0.10
N PRO A 44 3.03 -0.70 -1.20
CA PRO A 44 2.77 0.69 -1.59
C PRO A 44 1.39 1.20 -1.17
N ASN A 45 0.41 0.30 -0.97
CA ASN A 45 -0.92 0.67 -0.51
C ASN A 45 -0.93 1.13 0.95
N GLU A 46 -0.15 0.49 1.84
CA GLU A 46 -0.01 0.93 3.24
C GLU A 46 0.56 2.35 3.31
N HIS A 47 1.55 2.64 2.47
CA HIS A 47 2.14 3.98 2.38
C HIS A 47 1.17 5.01 1.82
N LEU A 48 0.34 4.62 0.84
CA LEU A 48 -0.70 5.50 0.31
C LEU A 48 -1.74 5.84 1.39
N TRP A 49 -2.11 4.88 2.24
CA TRP A 49 -2.98 5.13 3.39
C TRP A 49 -2.36 6.11 4.38
N GLU A 50 -1.06 5.98 4.67
CA GLU A 50 -0.35 6.95 5.51
C GLU A 50 -0.38 8.36 4.90
N VAL A 51 -0.15 8.50 3.59
CA VAL A 51 -0.28 9.80 2.92
C VAL A 51 -1.71 10.34 3.04
N MET A 52 -2.73 9.51 2.90
CA MET A 52 -4.13 9.92 3.05
C MET A 52 -4.42 10.40 4.48
N GLU A 53 -3.94 9.68 5.50
CA GLU A 53 -4.10 10.03 6.91
C GLU A 53 -3.42 11.36 7.23
N ARG A 54 -2.19 11.56 6.74
CA ARG A 54 -1.44 12.82 6.85
C ARG A 54 -2.03 13.98 6.06
N ARG A 55 -2.94 13.75 5.11
CA ARG A 55 -3.60 14.82 4.31
C ARG A 55 -5.01 15.15 4.79
N ARG A 56 -5.62 14.24 5.57
CA ARG A 56 -6.90 14.48 6.25
C ARG A 56 -6.80 15.63 7.28
N LEU A 57 -5.58 15.90 7.76
CA LEU A 57 -5.07 16.87 8.74
C LEU A 57 -5.96 17.36 9.87
N ASP A 58 -7.22 17.73 9.68
CA ASP A 58 -8.07 18.21 10.79
C ASP A 58 -9.55 17.78 10.67
N ASP A 59 -9.95 17.13 9.58
CA ASP A 59 -11.34 16.71 9.41
C ASP A 59 -11.64 15.45 10.26
N VAL A 60 -12.53 15.62 11.25
CA VAL A 60 -13.06 14.54 12.08
C VAL A 60 -14.49 14.23 11.60
N PRO A 61 -14.66 13.20 10.74
CA PRO A 61 -15.98 12.82 10.27
C PRO A 61 -16.82 12.26 11.43
N LYS A 62 -18.07 12.70 11.53
CA LYS A 62 -18.99 12.34 12.62
C LYS A 62 -19.84 11.11 12.30
N ASN A 63 -19.90 10.72 11.04
CA ASN A 63 -20.66 9.57 10.56
C ASN A 63 -19.98 8.90 9.36
N GLN A 64 -20.49 7.72 8.99
CA GLN A 64 -19.93 6.92 7.91
C GLN A 64 -19.97 7.64 6.55
N GLN A 65 -20.97 8.49 6.30
CA GLN A 65 -21.09 9.20 5.02
C GLN A 65 -20.04 10.30 4.91
N GLU A 66 -19.84 11.07 5.97
CA GLU A 66 -18.77 12.08 6.05
C GLU A 66 -17.39 11.43 5.87
N LEU A 67 -17.15 10.27 6.51
CA LEU A 67 -15.90 9.53 6.35
C LEU A 67 -15.68 9.10 4.90
N LYS A 68 -16.71 8.55 4.23
CA LYS A 68 -16.63 8.15 2.81
C LYS A 68 -16.30 9.36 1.92
N ASN A 69 -17.01 10.46 2.11
CA ASN A 69 -16.81 11.68 1.31
C ASN A 69 -15.42 12.28 1.52
N LEU A 70 -14.93 12.28 2.77
CA LEU A 70 -13.58 12.72 3.11
C LEU A 70 -12.52 11.85 2.43
N LEU A 71 -12.60 10.53 2.60
CA LEU A 71 -11.64 9.59 2.00
C LEU A 71 -11.62 9.69 0.48
N GLN A 72 -12.80 9.84 -0.16
CA GLN A 72 -12.91 10.02 -1.60
C GLN A 72 -12.20 11.29 -2.04
N ARG A 73 -12.48 12.42 -1.41
CA ARG A 73 -11.88 13.73 -1.72
C ARG A 73 -10.36 13.72 -1.56
N VAL A 74 -9.87 13.17 -0.44
CA VAL A 74 -8.43 13.04 -0.19
C VAL A 74 -7.79 12.15 -1.25
N CYS A 75 -8.42 11.02 -1.59
CA CYS A 75 -7.92 10.11 -2.62
C CYS A 75 -7.88 10.74 -4.02
N GLU A 76 -8.91 11.50 -4.39
CA GLU A 76 -8.99 12.18 -5.70
C GLU A 76 -7.99 13.32 -5.83
N ASN A 77 -7.64 13.96 -4.71
CA ASN A 77 -6.64 15.03 -4.64
C ASN A 77 -5.19 14.51 -4.50
N ILE A 78 -4.97 13.19 -4.42
CA ILE A 78 -3.62 12.64 -4.47
C ILE A 78 -3.12 12.66 -5.91
N GLU A 79 -2.08 13.46 -6.14
CA GLU A 79 -1.38 13.50 -7.41
C GLU A 79 -0.82 12.13 -7.79
N VAL A 80 -0.91 11.80 -9.08
CA VAL A 80 -0.34 10.55 -9.63
C VAL A 80 1.15 10.43 -9.30
N GLN A 81 1.87 11.55 -9.23
CA GLN A 81 3.30 11.56 -8.92
C GLN A 81 3.61 10.98 -7.53
N VAL A 82 2.72 11.16 -6.55
CA VAL A 82 2.89 10.56 -5.21
C VAL A 82 2.91 9.04 -5.33
N TYR A 83 1.97 8.47 -6.10
CA TYR A 83 1.93 7.03 -6.34
C TYR A 83 3.15 6.54 -7.11
N MET A 84 3.57 7.25 -8.15
CA MET A 84 4.78 6.90 -8.91
C MET A 84 6.02 6.91 -8.01
N ASN A 85 6.19 7.92 -7.17
CA ASN A 85 7.30 8.01 -6.22
C ASN A 85 7.31 6.84 -5.23
N LEU A 86 6.14 6.36 -4.78
CA LEU A 86 6.04 5.17 -3.93
C LEU A 86 6.55 3.93 -4.66
N VAL A 87 6.10 3.71 -5.90
CA VAL A 87 6.55 2.59 -6.75
C VAL A 87 8.05 2.68 -7.04
N ASP A 88 8.54 3.84 -7.45
CA ASP A 88 9.94 4.08 -7.80
C ASP A 88 10.89 3.93 -6.60
N SER A 89 10.37 4.07 -5.38
CA SER A 89 11.15 3.87 -4.15
C SER A 89 11.31 2.40 -3.76
N MET A 90 10.58 1.46 -4.39
CA MET A 90 10.60 0.04 -4.05
C MET A 90 11.99 -0.62 -4.09
N PRO A 91 12.85 -0.37 -5.10
CA PRO A 91 14.20 -0.94 -5.10
C PRO A 91 15.02 -0.53 -3.87
N ARG A 92 14.94 0.74 -3.45
CA ARG A 92 15.63 1.24 -2.26
C ARG A 92 15.08 0.62 -0.97
N ARG A 93 13.76 0.41 -0.90
CA ARG A 93 13.10 -0.25 0.25
C ARG A 93 13.53 -1.70 0.39
N LEU A 94 13.53 -2.44 -0.71
CA LEU A 94 13.99 -3.83 -0.75
C LEU A 94 15.45 -3.93 -0.32
N GLN A 95 16.30 -3.03 -0.81
CA GLN A 95 17.72 -2.97 -0.41
C GLN A 95 17.86 -2.74 1.10
N ALA A 96 17.10 -1.81 1.68
CA ALA A 96 17.12 -1.55 3.12
C ALA A 96 16.66 -2.77 3.95
N VAL A 97 15.68 -3.54 3.46
CA VAL A 97 15.23 -4.79 4.12
C VAL A 97 16.34 -5.85 4.09
N ILE A 98 17.05 -5.98 2.96
CA ILE A 98 18.19 -6.90 2.82
C ILE A 98 19.31 -6.53 3.79
N GLU A 99 19.69 -5.24 3.84
CA GLU A 99 20.72 -4.73 4.75
C GLU A 99 20.34 -4.93 6.23
N ALA A 100 19.07 -4.75 6.56
CA ALA A 100 18.54 -5.01 7.89
C ALA A 100 18.45 -6.51 8.24
N LYS A 101 18.87 -7.42 7.35
CA LYS A 101 18.73 -8.87 7.50
C LYS A 101 17.30 -9.28 7.87
N ALA A 102 16.31 -8.61 7.27
CA ALA A 102 14.89 -8.78 7.58
C ALA A 102 14.47 -8.42 9.04
N MET A 103 15.28 -7.68 9.81
CA MET A 103 14.85 -7.14 11.11
C MET A 103 13.91 -5.94 10.93
N LEU A 104 12.61 -6.21 11.08
CA LEU A 104 11.49 -5.29 10.86
C LEU A 104 11.55 -3.96 11.66
N THR A 105 12.15 -3.98 12.85
CA THR A 105 12.19 -2.81 13.75
C THR A 105 13.02 -1.64 13.21
N LEU A 106 14.06 -1.89 12.40
CA LEU A 106 14.94 -0.84 11.86
C LEU A 106 14.39 -0.19 10.58
N VAL A 107 13.60 -0.96 9.82
CA VAL A 107 12.99 -0.54 8.55
C VAL A 107 11.87 0.47 8.81
N ARG A 108 11.00 0.19 9.79
CA ARG A 108 9.86 1.04 10.17
C ARG A 108 10.26 2.46 10.62
N PHE A 109 11.46 2.65 11.17
CA PHE A 109 11.97 3.99 11.56
C PHE A 109 12.57 4.77 10.39
N ARG A 110 13.17 4.11 9.39
CA ARG A 110 13.76 4.79 8.23
C ARG A 110 12.75 5.27 7.19
N PHE A 111 11.57 4.64 7.10
CA PHE A 111 10.56 5.03 6.10
C PHE A 111 9.51 6.03 6.60
N LYS A 112 9.39 6.21 7.93
CA LYS A 112 8.51 7.24 8.51
C LYS A 112 8.99 8.67 8.24
N THR A 113 10.28 8.88 7.96
CA THR A 113 10.91 10.20 7.86
C THR A 113 11.22 10.67 6.43
N VAL A 114 10.81 9.94 5.38
CA VAL A 114 11.32 10.18 4.00
C VAL A 114 10.22 10.38 2.95
N PHE A 115 8.97 10.62 3.36
CA PHE A 115 7.90 11.08 2.46
C PHE A 115 7.14 12.24 3.07
#